data_AF-A0A1H6QTL2-F1
#
_entry.id   AF-A0A1H6QTL2-F1
#
_cell.length_a   1.000
_cell.length_b   1.000
_cell.length_c   1.000
_cell.angle_alpha   90.00
_cell.angle_beta   90.00
_cell.angle_gamma   90.00
#
_symmetry.space_group_name_H-M   'P 1'
#
loop_
_entity.id
_entity.type
_entity.pdbx_description
1 polymer ?
#
loop_
_entity_poly.entity_id
_entity_poly.type
_entity_poly.pdbx_seq_one_letter_code
_entity_poly.pdbx_strand_id
1 'polypeptide(L)'
;MTTTRAHRVPATRSELLKARLDEARAIHDAWNIRLRRAEAQHTITTRDGGDNTATLRVIAATEISVLDAAGELKVALEAWVSSCTNH
;
A
#
# COMPACT_ATOMS: atom_id res chain seq x y z
N MET A 1 -17.21 31.51 -25.17
CA MET A 1 -16.37 30.40 -24.69
C MET A 1 -17.16 29.62 -23.66
N THR A 2 -17.69 28.46 -24.03
CA THR A 2 -18.61 27.69 -23.20
C THR A 2 -17.81 26.83 -22.23
N THR A 3 -18.02 27.06 -20.93
CA THR A 3 -17.44 26.27 -19.85
C THR A 3 -18.11 24.89 -19.84
N THR A 4 -17.45 23.88 -20.39
CA THR A 4 -17.87 22.48 -20.17
C THR A 4 -17.50 22.10 -18.73
N ARG A 5 -18.37 22.41 -17.78
CA ARG A 5 -18.36 21.75 -16.47
C ARG A 5 -18.65 20.28 -16.75
N ALA A 6 -17.61 19.45 -16.73
CA ALA A 6 -17.76 18.01 -16.78
C ALA A 6 -18.69 17.60 -15.63
N HIS A 7 -19.93 17.26 -15.98
CA HIS A 7 -20.91 16.71 -15.06
C HIS A 7 -20.42 15.29 -14.74
N ARG A 8 -19.52 15.17 -13.75
CA ARG A 8 -19.10 13.86 -13.26
C ARG A 8 -20.34 13.21 -12.67
N VAL A 9 -20.82 12.17 -13.34
CA VAL A 9 -21.78 11.23 -12.77
C VAL A 9 -21.26 10.85 -11.38
N PRO A 10 -22.09 10.88 -10.32
CA PRO A 10 -21.66 10.45 -9.01
C PRO A 10 -21.17 9.00 -9.12
N ALA A 11 -19.92 8.77 -8.71
CA ALA A 11 -19.34 7.43 -8.69
C ALA A 11 -20.24 6.53 -7.83
N THR A 12 -20.58 5.36 -8.37
CA THR A 12 -21.31 4.34 -7.61
C THR A 12 -20.49 3.97 -6.36
N ARG A 13 -21.17 3.48 -5.32
CA ARG A 13 -20.50 3.03 -4.09
C ARG A 13 -19.37 2.04 -4.39
N SER A 14 -19.60 1.13 -5.33
CA SER A 14 -18.62 0.12 -5.75
C SER A 14 -17.41 0.72 -6.47
N GLU A 15 -17.57 1.79 -7.25
CA GLU A 15 -16.45 2.52 -7.88
C GLU A 15 -15.60 3.26 -6.84
N LEU A 16 -16.22 3.86 -5.83
CA LEU A 16 -15.49 4.51 -4.73
C LEU A 16 -14.68 3.51 -3.91
N LEU A 17 -15.28 2.35 -3.61
CA LEU A 17 -14.59 1.28 -2.89
C LEU A 17 -13.49 0.63 -3.72
N LYS A 18 -13.67 0.52 -5.03
CA LYS A 18 -12.60 0.08 -5.94
C LYS A 18 -11.41 1.03 -5.93
N ALA A 19 -11.65 2.35 -5.96
CA ALA A 19 -10.57 3.33 -5.87
C ALA A 19 -9.80 3.23 -4.54
N ARG A 20 -10.49 2.90 -3.43
CA ARG A 20 -9.84 2.64 -2.13
C ARG A 20 -9.03 1.37 -2.11
N LEU A 21 -9.51 0.31 -2.76
CA LEU A 21 -8.74 -0.92 -2.96
C LEU A 21 -7.46 -0.66 -3.75
N ASP A 22 -7.55 0.11 -4.84
CA ASP A 22 -6.38 0.46 -5.66
C ASP A 22 -5.36 1.30 -4.87
N GLU A 23 -5.82 2.25 -4.06
CA GLU A 23 -4.97 3.06 -3.17
C GLU A 23 -4.28 2.19 -2.10
N ALA A 24 -5.04 1.32 -1.42
CA ALA A 24 -4.49 0.40 -0.42
C ALA A 24 -3.44 -0.54 -1.02
N ARG A 25 -3.67 -1.03 -2.25
CA ARG A 25 -2.71 -1.83 -3.00
C ARG A 25 -1.43 -1.06 -3.30
N ALA A 26 -1.54 0.18 -3.77
CA ALA A 26 -0.37 1.02 -4.04
C ALA A 26 0.47 1.29 -2.77
N ILE A 27 -0.18 1.50 -1.62
CA ILE A 27 0.49 1.69 -0.33
C ILE A 27 1.22 0.40 0.09
N HIS A 28 0.55 -0.75 0.02
CA HIS A 28 1.16 -2.04 0.34
C HIS A 28 2.36 -2.34 -0.56
N ASP A 29 2.25 -2.10 -1.86
CA ASP A 29 3.35 -2.30 -2.81
C ASP A 29 4.53 -1.35 -2.53
N ALA A 30 4.25 -0.10 -2.17
CA ALA A 30 5.28 0.86 -1.78
C ALA A 30 6.05 0.42 -0.51
N TRP A 31 5.37 -0.12 0.49
CA TRP A 31 6.02 -0.67 1.68
C TRP A 31 6.85 -1.91 1.38
N ASN A 32 6.38 -2.80 0.53
CA ASN A 32 7.17 -3.95 0.06
C ASN A 32 8.45 -3.51 -0.67
N ILE A 33 8.39 -2.46 -1.49
CA ILE A 33 9.59 -1.90 -2.14
C ILE A 33 10.57 -1.36 -1.10
N ARG A 34 10.08 -0.68 -0.06
CA ARG A 34 10.93 -0.17 1.03
C ARG A 34 11.59 -1.30 1.81
N LEU A 35 10.85 -2.39 2.10
CA LEU A 35 11.40 -3.56 2.78
C LEU A 35 12.56 -4.16 1.98
N ARG A 36 12.35 -4.41 0.68
CA ARG A 36 13.41 -4.92 -0.20
C ARG A 36 14.64 -4.02 -0.24
N ARG A 37 14.45 -2.70 -0.19
CA ARG A 37 15.58 -1.74 -0.14
C ARG A 37 16.31 -1.80 1.21
N ALA A 38 15.59 -1.94 2.32
CA ALA A 38 16.18 -2.08 3.64
C ALA A 38 16.99 -3.38 3.78
N GLU A 39 16.46 -4.49 3.27
CA GLU A 39 17.15 -5.80 3.20
C GLU A 39 18.42 -5.73 2.36
N ALA A 40 18.36 -5.08 1.20
CA ALA A 40 19.52 -4.86 0.34
C ALA A 40 20.60 -4.02 1.06
N GLN A 41 20.20 -2.95 1.75
CA GLN A 41 21.11 -2.12 2.53
C GLN A 41 21.75 -2.91 3.70
N HIS A 42 20.98 -3.73 4.42
CA HIS A 42 21.49 -4.60 5.48
C HIS A 42 22.55 -5.57 4.96
N THR A 43 22.31 -6.15 3.78
CA THR A 43 23.26 -7.06 3.12
C THR A 43 24.58 -6.35 2.80
N ILE A 44 24.51 -5.13 2.25
CA ILE A 44 25.70 -4.31 1.95
C ILE A 44 26.45 -3.97 3.23
N THR A 45 25.77 -3.45 4.25
CA THR A 45 26.36 -3.07 5.53
C THR A 45 27.04 -4.25 6.21
N THR A 46 26.42 -5.43 6.18
CA THR A 46 26.99 -6.65 6.76
C THR A 46 28.24 -7.11 6.01
N ARG A 47 28.22 -7.07 4.66
CA ARG A 47 29.39 -7.43 3.83
C ARG A 47 30.57 -6.49 4.10
N ASP A 48 30.29 -5.20 4.27
CA ASP A 48 31.31 -4.18 4.44
C ASP A 48 31.78 -4.04 5.91
N GLY A 49 31.28 -4.90 6.82
CA GLY A 49 31.67 -4.94 8.24
C GLY A 49 31.13 -3.77 9.08
N GLY A 50 30.09 -3.08 8.60
CA GLY A 50 29.45 -1.96 9.29
C GLY A 50 28.46 -2.40 10.37
N ASP A 51 28.00 -1.43 11.19
CA ASP A 51 26.97 -1.68 12.21
C ASP A 51 25.62 -2.04 11.56
N ASN A 52 25.26 -3.32 11.68
CA ASN A 52 24.02 -3.87 11.13
C ASN A 52 22.81 -3.72 12.07
N THR A 53 23.01 -3.24 13.30
CA THR A 53 21.93 -3.05 14.28
C THR A 53 20.92 -2.03 13.80
N ALA A 54 21.41 -0.93 13.22
CA ALA A 54 20.57 0.13 12.67
C ALA A 54 19.72 -0.37 11.49
N THR A 55 20.31 -1.13 10.57
CA THR A 55 19.59 -1.66 9.40
C THR A 55 18.56 -2.72 9.80
N LEU A 56 18.84 -3.55 10.81
CA LEU A 56 17.87 -4.50 11.36
C LEU A 56 16.66 -3.81 12.00
N ARG A 57 16.86 -2.70 12.72
CA ARG A 57 15.75 -1.92 13.28
C ARG A 57 14.86 -1.33 12.19
N VAL A 58 15.46 -0.86 11.09
CA VAL A 58 14.73 -0.34 9.93
C VAL A 58 13.93 -1.45 9.24
N ILE A 59 14.51 -2.64 9.08
CA ILE A 59 13.80 -3.81 8.53
C ILE A 59 12.57 -4.13 9.40
N ALA A 60 12.75 -4.31 10.70
CA ALA A 60 11.66 -4.65 11.62
C ALA A 60 10.52 -3.61 11.60
N ALA A 61 10.86 -2.31 11.61
CA ALA A 61 9.86 -1.25 11.51
C ALA A 61 9.11 -1.26 10.15
N THR A 62 9.82 -1.62 9.08
CA THR A 62 9.23 -1.70 7.74
C THR A 62 8.34 -2.94 7.60
N GLU A 63 8.71 -4.07 8.18
CA GLU A 63 7.88 -5.29 8.22
C GLU A 63 6.54 -5.04 8.89
N ILE A 64 6.53 -4.33 10.03
CA ILE A 64 5.28 -3.91 10.71
C ILE A 64 4.41 -3.08 9.75
N SER A 65 5.02 -2.13 9.04
CA SER A 65 4.29 -1.27 8.09
C SER A 65 3.73 -2.05 6.90
N VAL A 66 4.43 -3.10 6.44
CA VAL A 66 3.93 -4.02 5.39
C VAL A 66 2.71 -4.80 5.91
N LEU A 67 2.78 -5.33 7.12
CA LEU A 67 1.68 -6.08 7.73
C LEU A 67 0.43 -5.20 7.93
N ASP A 68 0.61 -3.99 8.45
CA ASP A 68 -0.49 -3.03 8.61
C ASP A 68 -1.13 -2.70 7.26
N ALA A 69 -0.32 -2.43 6.23
CA ALA A 69 -0.82 -2.15 4.88
C ALA A 69 -1.51 -3.37 4.24
N ALA A 70 -1.07 -4.60 4.54
CA ALA A 70 -1.73 -5.82 4.09
C ALA A 70 -3.11 -6.00 4.76
N GLY A 71 -3.23 -5.63 6.04
CA GLY A 71 -4.51 -5.59 6.76
C GLY A 71 -5.50 -4.63 6.10
N GLU A 72 -5.06 -3.40 5.82
CA GLU A 72 -5.87 -2.38 5.13
C GLU A 72 -6.28 -2.82 3.72
N LEU A 73 -5.37 -3.46 2.97
CA LEU A 73 -5.68 -4.02 1.65
C LEU A 73 -6.78 -5.08 1.72
N LYS A 74 -6.73 -5.96 2.72
CA LYS A 74 -7.76 -6.99 2.92
C LYS A 74 -9.12 -6.36 3.23
N VAL A 75 -9.17 -5.38 4.14
CA VAL A 75 -10.41 -4.66 4.49
C VAL A 75 -11.00 -3.96 3.26
N ALA A 76 -10.17 -3.28 2.46
CA ALA A 76 -10.62 -2.61 1.25
C ALA A 76 -11.16 -3.60 0.21
N LEU A 77 -10.52 -4.77 0.05
CA LEU A 77 -10.98 -5.82 -0.85
C LEU A 77 -12.34 -6.37 -0.43
N GLU A 78 -12.50 -6.70 0.86
CA GLU A 78 -13.75 -7.22 1.41
C GLU A 78 -14.90 -6.22 1.25
N ALA A 79 -14.63 -4.93 1.51
CA ALA A 79 -15.62 -3.87 1.33
C ALA A 79 -16.06 -3.74 -0.14
N TRP A 80 -15.11 -3.78 -1.08
CA TRP A 80 -15.44 -3.72 -2.51
C TRP A 80 -16.22 -4.94 -2.98
N VAL A 81 -15.79 -6.17 -2.64
CA VAL A 81 -16.50 -7.40 -3.00
C VAL A 81 -17.93 -7.39 -2.44
N SER A 82 -18.09 -7.04 -1.16
CA SER A 82 -19.41 -6.94 -0.51
C SER A 82 -20.33 -5.92 -1.19
N SER A 83 -19.78 -4.82 -1.72
CA SER A 83 -20.55 -3.83 -2.48
C SER A 83 -21.00 -4.33 -3.86
N CYS A 84 -20.30 -5.30 -4.44
CA CYS A 84 -20.63 -5.87 -5.74
C CYS A 84 -21.66 -7.02 -5.65
N THR A 85 -21.79 -7.67 -4.49
CA THR A 85 -22.66 -8.84 -4.31
C THR A 85 -24.02 -8.53 -3.70
N ASN A 86 -24.15 -7.45 -2.93
CA ASN A 86 -25.41 -7.06 -2.27
C ASN A 86 -26.34 -6.20 -3.16
N HIS A 87 -26.42 -6.51 -4.46
CA HIS A 87 -27.33 -5.85 -5.42
C HIS A 87 -28.65 -6.59 -5.58
#